data_AF-H0FUB9-F1
#
_entry.id   AF-H0FUB9-F1
#
_cell.length_a   1.000
_cell.length_b   1.000
_cell.length_c   1.000
_cell.angle_alpha   90.00
_cell.angle_beta   90.00
_cell.angle_gamma   90.00
#
_symmetry.space_group_name_H-M   'P 1'
#
loop_
_entity.id
_entity.type
_entity.pdbx_description
1 polymer ?
#
loop_
_entity_poly.entity_id
_entity_poly.type
_entity_poly.pdbx_seq_one_letter_code
_entity_poly.pdbx_strand_id
1 'polypeptide(L)'
;MGSFPDHRGADDTALSLTRRQQEALRAIAFFRRQKKVGKGWLVGDRRLSEKIVERLEQLELVEERFVRGEPVLQLTIIGQAIKARPLH
;
A
#
# COMPACT_ATOMS: atom_id res chain seq x y z
N MET A 1 -2.72 -14.32 25.12
CA MET A 1 -1.40 -14.20 24.46
C MET A 1 -1.64 -13.67 23.06
N GLY A 2 -1.39 -12.38 22.84
CA GLY A 2 -1.49 -11.79 21.50
C GLY A 2 -0.19 -12.04 20.77
N SER A 3 -0.21 -12.85 19.72
CA SER A 3 0.89 -12.92 18.77
C SER A 3 1.02 -11.57 18.10
N PHE A 4 2.08 -10.84 18.43
CA PHE A 4 2.50 -9.69 17.63
C PHE A 4 2.77 -10.22 16.21
N PRO A 5 2.20 -9.59 15.16
CA PRO A 5 2.46 -10.03 13.81
C PRO A 5 3.96 -10.02 13.57
N ASP A 6 4.46 -11.08 12.96
CA ASP A 6 5.87 -11.28 12.67
C ASP A 6 6.43 -10.07 11.90
N HIS A 7 7.04 -9.13 12.63
CA HIS A 7 7.58 -7.91 12.06
C HIS A 7 8.83 -8.18 11.21
N ARG A 8 9.38 -9.42 11.22
CA ARG A 8 10.54 -9.81 10.41
C ARG A 8 10.18 -9.95 8.94
N GLY A 9 9.02 -10.53 8.62
CA GLY A 9 8.51 -10.57 7.24
C GLY A 9 8.25 -9.17 6.65
N ALA A 10 7.78 -8.23 7.49
CA ALA A 10 7.58 -6.84 7.07
C ALA A 10 8.90 -6.09 6.81
N ASP A 11 9.96 -6.43 7.54
CA ASP A 11 11.32 -5.86 7.39
C ASP A 11 11.94 -6.25 6.04
N ASP A 12 11.94 -7.55 5.73
CA ASP A 12 12.45 -8.09 4.46
C ASP A 12 11.66 -7.57 3.26
N THR A 13 10.34 -7.45 3.43
CA THR A 13 9.44 -6.86 2.43
C THR A 13 9.72 -5.37 2.24
N ALA A 14 9.98 -4.62 3.31
CA ALA A 14 10.31 -3.20 3.24
C ALA A 14 11.63 -2.93 2.50
N LEU A 15 12.64 -3.78 2.74
CA LEU A 15 13.93 -3.75 2.06
C LEU A 15 13.84 -4.14 0.59
N SER A 16 12.88 -5.00 0.23
CA SER A 16 12.63 -5.45 -1.14
C SER A 16 11.78 -4.50 -1.99
N LEU A 17 11.15 -3.48 -1.38
CA LEU A 17 10.33 -2.52 -2.13
C LEU A 17 11.20 -1.53 -2.91
N THR A 18 10.95 -1.44 -4.21
CA THR A 18 11.52 -0.38 -5.04
C THR A 18 10.99 0.98 -4.60
N ARG A 19 11.77 2.05 -4.86
CA ARG A 19 11.39 3.44 -4.54
C ARG A 19 9.99 3.81 -5.03
N ARG A 20 9.61 3.37 -6.23
CA ARG A 20 8.27 3.62 -6.80
C ARG A 20 7.14 2.97 -5.99
N GLN A 21 7.36 1.77 -5.44
CA GLN A 21 6.37 1.07 -4.62
C GLN A 21 6.24 1.71 -3.24
N GLN A 22 7.35 2.14 -2.64
CA GLN A 22 7.33 2.91 -1.39
C GLN A 22 6.58 4.25 -1.56
N GLU A 23 6.84 4.95 -2.66
CA GLU A 23 6.11 6.18 -2.99
C GLU A 23 4.61 5.93 -3.22
N ALA A 24 4.25 4.81 -3.86
CA ALA A 24 2.86 4.40 -4.02
C ALA A 24 2.18 4.12 -2.67
N LEU A 25 2.83 3.38 -1.77
CA LEU A 25 2.34 3.12 -0.41
C LEU A 25 2.13 4.42 0.37
N ARG A 26 3.10 5.34 0.31
CA ARG A 26 2.98 6.66 0.96
C ARG A 26 1.83 7.46 0.38
N ALA A 27 1.64 7.43 -0.94
CA ALA A 27 0.55 8.14 -1.59
C ALA A 27 -0.81 7.57 -1.16
N ILE A 28 -0.97 6.24 -1.13
CA ILE A 28 -2.20 5.57 -0.66
C ILE A 28 -2.47 5.93 0.81
N ALA A 29 -1.42 6.02 1.63
CA ALA A 29 -1.56 6.36 3.05
C ALA A 29 -1.90 7.83 3.30
N PHE A 30 -1.48 8.71 2.41
CA PHE A 30 -1.59 10.16 2.59
C PHE A 30 -2.85 10.72 1.92
N PHE A 31 -3.15 10.27 0.70
CA PHE A 31 -4.27 10.78 -0.07
C PHE A 31 -5.54 9.97 0.21
N ARG A 32 -6.50 10.63 0.86
CA ARG A 32 -7.85 10.09 1.04
C ARG A 32 -8.63 9.99 -0.28
N ARG A 33 -8.32 10.86 -1.25
CA ARG A 33 -8.96 10.85 -2.57
C ARG A 33 -8.31 9.79 -3.45
N GLN A 34 -9.08 8.78 -3.82
CA GLN A 34 -8.64 7.69 -4.67
C GLN A 34 -9.71 7.41 -5.71
N LYS A 35 -9.28 7.12 -6.93
CA LYS A 35 -10.18 6.78 -8.03
C LYS A 35 -9.56 5.68 -8.86
N LYS A 36 -10.30 4.60 -9.08
CA LYS A 36 -9.90 3.58 -10.05
C LYS A 36 -10.09 4.12 -11.46
N VAL A 37 -9.03 4.10 -12.27
CA VAL A 37 -9.02 4.63 -13.65
C VAL A 37 -8.57 3.52 -14.59
N GLY A 38 -9.54 2.88 -15.24
CA GLY A 38 -9.30 1.65 -16.00
C GLY A 38 -8.78 0.55 -15.07
N LYS A 39 -7.60 0.01 -15.39
CA LYS A 39 -6.91 -0.98 -14.55
C LYS A 39 -5.92 -0.38 -13.53
N GLY A 40 -5.70 0.93 -13.60
CA GLY A 40 -4.82 1.65 -12.69
C GLY A 40 -5.60 2.43 -11.65
N TRP A 41 -4.86 3.15 -10.81
CA TRP A 41 -5.41 3.98 -9.75
C TRP A 41 -4.87 5.39 -9.82
N LEU A 42 -5.74 6.36 -9.57
CA LEU A 42 -5.37 7.75 -9.35
C LEU A 42 -5.53 8.02 -7.86
N VAL A 43 -4.41 8.24 -7.17
CA VAL A 43 -4.34 8.48 -5.73
C VAL A 43 -3.76 9.86 -5.52
N GLY A 44 -4.59 10.81 -5.08
CA GLY A 44 -4.16 12.21 -5.02
C GLY A 44 -3.92 12.79 -6.42
N ASP A 45 -2.66 13.14 -6.69
CA ASP A 45 -2.12 13.53 -8.00
C ASP A 45 -1.33 12.41 -8.69
N ARG A 46 -1.17 11.25 -8.05
CA ARG A 46 -0.33 10.17 -8.56
C ARG A 46 -1.12 9.10 -9.27
N ARG A 47 -0.63 8.70 -10.45
CA ARG A 47 -1.15 7.56 -11.19
C ARG A 47 -0.34 6.30 -10.86
N LEU A 48 -1.00 5.32 -10.27
CA LEU A 48 -0.48 3.99 -10.02
C LEU A 48 -0.92 3.06 -11.14
N SER A 49 0.04 2.37 -11.74
CA SER A 49 -0.24 1.33 -12.72
C SER A 49 -0.78 0.08 -12.04
N GLU A 50 -1.61 -0.68 -12.75
CA GLU A 50 -2.11 -2.00 -12.34
C GLU A 50 -1.01 -2.87 -11.72
N LYS A 51 0.12 -3.03 -12.43
CA LYS A 51 1.26 -3.83 -11.96
C LYS A 51 1.83 -3.40 -10.60
N ILE A 52 1.82 -2.10 -10.30
CA ILE A 52 2.31 -1.60 -9.01
C ILE A 52 1.31 -1.97 -7.92
N VAL A 53 0.02 -1.78 -8.18
CA VAL A 53 -1.05 -2.09 -7.23
C VAL A 53 -1.10 -3.59 -6.97
N GLU A 54 -1.11 -4.41 -8.02
CA GLU A 54 -1.10 -5.87 -7.93
C GLU A 54 0.11 -6.37 -7.11
N ARG A 55 1.29 -5.78 -7.33
CA ARG A 55 2.48 -6.15 -6.54
C ARG A 55 2.38 -5.73 -5.08
N LEU A 56 1.77 -4.59 -4.77
CA LEU A 56 1.55 -4.16 -3.39
C LEU A 56 0.50 -5.04 -2.68
N GLU A 57 -0.51 -5.51 -3.42
CA GLU A 57 -1.50 -6.47 -2.93
C GLU A 57 -0.89 -7.85 -2.68
N GLN A 58 -0.03 -8.35 -3.59
CA GLN A 58 0.71 -9.61 -3.42
C GLN A 58 1.62 -9.62 -2.19
N LEU A 59 2.16 -8.46 -1.81
CA LEU A 59 2.99 -8.28 -0.62
C LEU A 59 2.14 -8.01 0.64
N GLU A 60 0.81 -8.12 0.52
CA GLU A 60 -0.15 -7.86 1.59
C GLU A 60 0.01 -6.48 2.21
N LEU A 61 0.47 -5.47 1.45
CA LEU A 61 0.72 -4.13 1.95
C LEU A 61 -0.47 -3.20 1.76
N VAL A 62 -1.25 -3.46 0.72
CA VAL A 62 -2.50 -2.78 0.42
C VAL A 62 -3.57 -3.79 0.07
N GLU A 63 -4.81 -3.39 0.25
CA GLU A 63 -5.98 -4.17 -0.12
C GLU A 63 -6.98 -3.25 -0.83
N GLU A 64 -7.56 -3.73 -1.92
CA GLU A 64 -8.74 -3.11 -2.51
C GLU A 64 -9.96 -3.35 -1.62
N ARG A 65 -10.58 -2.27 -1.14
CA ARG A 65 -11.82 -2.28 -0.37
C ARG A 65 -12.89 -1.47 -1.09
N PHE A 66 -14.14 -1.89 -0.93
CA PHE A 66 -15.28 -1.13 -1.42
C PHE A 66 -15.87 -0.32 -0.29
N VAL A 67 -15.73 1.00 -0.35
CA VAL A 67 -16.28 1.93 0.63
C VAL A 67 -17.36 2.75 -0.07
N ARG A 68 -18.60 2.66 0.41
CA ARG A 68 -19.76 3.38 -0.16
C ARG A 68 -19.97 3.11 -1.66
N GLY A 69 -19.66 1.90 -2.11
CA GLY A 69 -19.78 1.49 -3.52
C GLY A 69 -18.61 1.93 -4.41
N GLU A 70 -17.63 2.66 -3.86
CA GLU A 70 -16.42 3.06 -4.59
C GLU A 70 -15.23 2.18 -4.18
N PRO A 71 -14.42 1.68 -5.13
CA PRO A 71 -13.19 0.99 -4.81
C PRO A 71 -12.19 2.01 -4.26
N VAL A 72 -11.58 1.68 -3.11
CA VAL A 72 -10.48 2.41 -2.47
C VAL A 72 -9.34 1.47 -2.13
N LEU A 73 -8.08 1.90 -2.28
CA LEU A 73 -6.93 1.16 -1.77
C LEU A 73 -6.71 1.56 -0.31
N GLN A 74 -6.66 0.57 0.56
CA GLN A 74 -6.36 0.78 1.97
C GLN A 74 -5.07 0.06 2.33
N LEU A 75 -4.27 0.65 3.24
CA LEU A 75 -3.12 -0.07 3.76
C LEU A 75 -3.57 -1.12 4.77
N THR A 76 -2.94 -2.29 4.68
CA THR A 76 -3.05 -3.34 5.67
C THR A 76 -2.21 -3.00 6.91
N ILE A 77 -2.29 -3.85 7.93
CA ILE A 77 -1.43 -3.75 9.12
C ILE A 77 0.06 -3.81 8.73
N ILE A 78 0.42 -4.65 7.75
CA ILE A 78 1.81 -4.80 7.27
C ILE A 78 2.24 -3.53 6.53
N GLY A 79 1.42 -3.01 5.61
CA GLY A 79 1.71 -1.78 4.89
C GLY A 79 1.88 -0.57 5.82
N GLN A 80 1.08 -0.48 6.88
CA GLN A 80 1.19 0.55 7.90
C GLN A 80 2.50 0.43 8.71
N ALA A 81 2.91 -0.79 9.06
CA ALA A 81 4.17 -1.03 9.76
C ALA A 81 5.39 -0.62 8.91
N ILE A 82 5.36 -0.88 7.61
CA ILE A 82 6.43 -0.48 6.67
C ILE A 82 6.46 1.03 6.49
N LYS A 83 5.30 1.69 6.38
CA LYS A 83 5.20 3.15 6.28
C LYS A 83 5.79 3.85 7.51
N ALA A 84 5.59 3.28 8.70
CA ALA A 84 5.96 3.91 9.97
C ALA A 84 7.48 3.93 10.25
N ARG A 85 8.29 3.23 9.45
CA ARG A 85 9.76 3.29 9.59
C ARG A 85 10.32 4.58 8.97
N PRO A 86 10.92 5.48 9.77
CA PRO A 86 11.81 6.49 9.22
C PRO A 86 13.05 5.76 8.70
N LEU A 87 13.36 5.95 7.42
CA LEU A 87 14.66 5.58 6.87
C LEU A 87 15.72 6.44 7.58
N HIS A 88 16.66 5.80 8.26
CA HIS A 88 17.93 6.42 8.66
C HIS A 88 18.90 6.33 7.47
#